data_AF-W9IX00-F1
#
_entry.id   AF-W9IX00-F1
#
_cell.length_a   1.000
_cell.length_b   1.000
_cell.length_c   1.000
_cell.angle_alpha   90.00
_cell.angle_beta   90.00
_cell.angle_gamma   90.00
#
_symmetry.space_group_name_H-M   'P 1'
#
loop_
_entity.id
_entity.type
_entity.pdbx_description
1 polymer ?
#
loop_
_entity_poly.entity_id
_entity_poly.type
_entity_poly.pdbx_seq_one_letter_code
_entity_poly.pdbx_strand_id
1 'polypeptide(L)'
;MPIQENFWPSLKAFAENNEVASLETLGLECVVCNEPFQYRRRDDDDAGSPRRPRVLPCGHILCGRCLLAYYETGESRCPTCRTDLIHECGHAHTGMPMPLTRLDRLPPILSQGGGMPKGCSPCGIVGLLKLFDQELSNSPDIAEELMGEYLGIGIKLSNSDEYCSRDVTGPVLEIEPPAAIKQLINDIVDSAIESQRENEVWLEADFSSMKIRVLHFKPELLSEVEESPAGQETVSQDDN
;
A
#
# COMPACT_ATOMS: atom_id res chain seq x y z
N MET A 1 -4.69 13.28 -34.38
CA MET A 1 -3.88 14.02 -33.39
C MET A 1 -4.10 13.34 -32.04
N PRO A 2 -3.05 13.08 -31.24
CA PRO A 2 -3.25 12.60 -29.88
C PRO A 2 -4.07 13.64 -29.10
N ILE A 3 -5.03 13.17 -28.32
CA ILE A 3 -5.82 14.02 -27.44
C ILE A 3 -4.92 14.30 -26.23
N GLN A 4 -4.46 15.54 -26.10
CA GLN A 4 -3.72 15.96 -24.91
C GLN A 4 -4.72 16.32 -23.80
N GLU A 5 -5.40 15.31 -23.27
CA GLU A 5 -6.32 15.46 -22.15
C GLU A 5 -5.65 14.96 -20.87
N ASN A 6 -5.50 15.85 -19.90
CA ASN A 6 -4.84 15.61 -18.62
C ASN A 6 -5.79 15.81 -17.43
N PHE A 7 -7.09 15.95 -17.69
CA PHE A 7 -8.13 16.06 -16.70
C PHE A 7 -9.09 14.87 -16.77
N TRP A 8 -9.15 14.11 -15.68
CA TRP A 8 -9.84 12.82 -15.61
C TRP A 8 -11.33 12.86 -15.98
N PRO A 9 -12.16 13.79 -15.47
CA PRO A 9 -13.56 13.86 -15.87
C PRO A 9 -13.75 14.02 -17.39
N SER A 10 -12.94 14.86 -18.04
CA SER A 10 -12.99 15.05 -19.49
C SER A 10 -12.51 13.81 -20.24
N LEU A 11 -11.41 13.20 -19.80
CA LEU A 11 -10.88 11.98 -20.41
C LEU A 11 -11.86 10.81 -20.29
N LYS A 12 -12.48 10.64 -19.12
CA LYS A 12 -13.50 9.61 -18.86
C LYS A 12 -14.70 9.81 -19.78
N ALA A 13 -15.26 11.02 -19.82
CA ALA A 13 -16.40 11.33 -20.68
C ALA A 13 -16.07 11.11 -22.17
N PHE A 14 -14.87 11.49 -22.60
CA PHE A 14 -14.40 11.21 -23.96
C PHE A 14 -14.34 9.70 -24.24
N ALA A 15 -13.73 8.92 -23.35
CA ALA A 15 -13.57 7.48 -23.53
C ALA A 15 -14.91 6.74 -23.56
N GLU A 16 -15.85 7.11 -22.69
CA GLU A 16 -17.20 6.56 -22.64
C GLU A 16 -18.00 6.90 -23.92
N ASN A 17 -17.98 8.17 -24.35
CA ASN A 17 -18.71 8.62 -25.54
C ASN A 17 -18.17 8.04 -26.85
N ASN A 18 -16.92 7.60 -26.87
CA ASN A 18 -16.25 7.04 -28.06
C ASN A 18 -15.99 5.54 -27.95
N GLU A 19 -16.57 4.87 -26.95
CA GLU A 19 -16.43 3.42 -26.72
C GLU A 19 -14.96 2.94 -26.72
N VAL A 20 -14.08 3.74 -26.10
CA VAL A 20 -12.64 3.44 -26.05
C VAL A 20 -12.42 2.20 -25.19
N ALA A 21 -12.02 1.10 -25.81
CA ALA A 21 -11.80 -0.18 -25.13
C ALA A 21 -10.66 -0.12 -24.08
N SER A 22 -9.61 0.69 -24.32
CA SER A 22 -8.51 0.90 -23.39
C SER A 22 -7.85 2.28 -23.55
N LEU A 23 -7.67 3.01 -22.46
CA LEU A 23 -6.99 4.31 -22.47
C LEU A 23 -5.51 4.24 -22.91
N GLU A 24 -4.88 3.07 -22.84
CA GLU A 24 -3.51 2.86 -23.36
C GLU A 24 -3.41 3.19 -24.86
N THR A 25 -4.51 3.00 -25.60
CA THR A 25 -4.56 3.24 -27.05
C THR A 25 -4.59 4.71 -27.44
N LEU A 26 -4.83 5.61 -26.50
CA LEU A 26 -4.97 7.05 -26.75
C LEU A 26 -3.63 7.78 -26.83
N GLY A 27 -2.51 7.13 -26.48
CA GLY A 27 -1.18 7.73 -26.58
C GLY A 27 -0.99 8.95 -25.67
N LEU A 28 -1.63 8.95 -24.50
CA LEU A 28 -1.58 10.07 -23.56
C LEU A 28 -0.16 10.30 -23.00
N GLU A 29 0.15 11.56 -22.75
CA GLU A 29 1.46 12.02 -22.29
C GLU A 29 1.33 12.82 -20.99
N CYS A 30 2.41 12.81 -20.20
CA CYS A 30 2.46 13.63 -18.99
C CYS A 30 2.73 15.09 -19.33
N VAL A 31 1.86 16.00 -18.90
CA VAL A 31 2.01 17.45 -19.16
C VAL A 31 3.22 18.10 -18.47
N VAL A 32 3.85 17.42 -17.50
CA VAL A 32 5.03 17.96 -16.80
C VAL A 32 6.32 17.63 -17.55
N CYS A 33 6.47 16.40 -18.05
CA CYS A 33 7.68 15.98 -18.76
C CYS A 33 7.52 15.83 -20.28
N ASN A 34 6.30 16.03 -20.81
CA ASN A 34 5.93 15.88 -22.22
C ASN A 34 6.31 14.52 -22.81
N GLU A 35 6.13 13.48 -21.99
CA GLU A 35 6.57 12.14 -22.35
C GLU A 35 5.43 11.14 -22.18
N PRO A 36 5.36 10.11 -23.04
CA PRO A 36 4.32 9.09 -23.00
C PRO A 36 4.25 8.40 -21.63
N PHE A 37 3.01 8.13 -21.20
CA PHE A 37 2.79 7.29 -20.04
C PHE A 37 3.26 5.85 -20.31
N GLN A 38 3.74 5.21 -19.26
CA GLN A 38 4.10 3.79 -19.28
C GLN A 38 3.02 2.99 -18.55
N TYR A 39 2.37 2.06 -19.24
CA TYR A 39 1.23 1.31 -18.71
C TYR A 39 1.60 -0.09 -18.20
N ARG A 40 2.62 -0.70 -18.79
CA ARG A 40 3.04 -2.08 -18.46
C ARG A 40 3.87 -2.12 -17.18
N ARG A 41 3.68 -3.18 -16.39
CA ARG A 41 4.70 -3.64 -15.44
C ARG A 41 5.87 -4.16 -16.30
N ARG A 42 7.03 -3.52 -16.25
CA ARG A 42 8.25 -4.33 -16.41
C ARG A 42 8.25 -5.23 -15.18
N ASP A 43 8.36 -6.52 -15.41
CA ASP A 43 8.60 -7.48 -14.33
C ASP A 43 9.82 -6.98 -13.52
N ASP A 44 9.75 -7.15 -12.21
CA ASP A 44 10.71 -6.78 -11.15
C ASP A 44 10.44 -5.46 -10.38
N ASP A 45 10.05 -5.65 -9.12
CA ASP A 45 10.56 -4.95 -7.92
C ASP A 45 10.88 -3.45 -8.00
N ASP A 46 9.86 -2.62 -8.20
CA ASP A 46 9.97 -1.24 -7.73
C ASP A 46 8.65 -0.72 -7.20
N ALA A 47 8.71 -0.23 -5.96
CA ALA A 47 7.66 0.52 -5.29
C ALA A 47 7.50 1.88 -6.00
N GLY A 48 6.93 1.83 -7.20
CA GLY A 48 6.66 2.99 -8.04
C GLY A 48 7.82 3.47 -8.91
N SER A 49 8.02 2.89 -10.09
CA SER A 49 8.74 3.56 -11.20
C SER A 49 8.40 2.92 -12.56
N PRO A 50 8.66 3.54 -13.74
CA PRO A 50 8.71 4.95 -14.12
C PRO A 50 7.42 5.37 -14.85
N ARG A 51 7.11 6.68 -14.87
CA ARG A 51 6.07 7.33 -15.70
C ARG A 51 4.66 6.70 -15.77
N ARG A 52 4.24 5.85 -14.82
CA ARG A 52 2.85 5.37 -14.76
C ARG A 52 1.88 6.53 -14.50
N PRO A 53 0.75 6.61 -15.20
CA PRO A 53 -0.22 7.68 -14.99
C PRO A 53 -0.96 7.50 -13.67
N ARG A 54 -1.02 8.58 -12.91
CA ARG A 54 -1.81 8.71 -11.69
C ARG A 54 -2.82 9.83 -11.85
N VAL A 55 -4.03 9.58 -11.38
CA VAL A 55 -5.10 10.57 -11.28
C VAL A 55 -5.12 11.09 -9.86
N LEU A 56 -4.94 12.40 -9.71
CA LEU A 56 -5.01 13.09 -8.43
C LEU A 56 -6.46 13.32 -8.00
N PRO A 57 -6.75 13.49 -6.70
CA PRO A 57 -8.11 13.79 -6.21
C PRO A 57 -8.76 15.03 -6.82
N CYS A 58 -7.95 16.01 -7.26
CA CYS A 58 -8.45 17.17 -7.98
C CYS A 58 -8.79 16.89 -9.46
N GLY A 59 -8.55 15.68 -9.96
CA GLY A 59 -8.80 15.24 -11.34
C GLY A 59 -7.62 15.33 -12.30
N HIS A 60 -6.48 15.91 -11.92
CA HIS A 60 -5.34 16.04 -12.83
C HIS A 60 -4.54 14.74 -12.96
N ILE A 61 -4.10 14.46 -14.18
CA ILE A 61 -3.37 13.24 -14.54
C ILE A 61 -1.90 13.58 -14.73
N LEU A 62 -1.02 12.95 -13.94
CA LEU A 62 0.43 13.13 -13.98
C LEU A 62 1.13 11.78 -13.95
N CYS A 63 2.37 11.73 -14.41
CA CYS A 63 3.15 10.51 -14.28
C CYS A 63 3.74 10.43 -12.86
N GLY A 64 3.77 9.23 -12.26
CA GLY A 64 4.22 9.04 -10.88
C GLY A 64 5.62 9.59 -10.61
N ARG A 65 6.53 9.48 -11.59
CA ARG A 65 7.88 10.05 -11.50
C ARG A 65 7.87 11.58 -11.31
N CYS A 66 7.10 12.31 -12.11
CA CYS A 66 7.03 13.77 -12.01
C CYS A 66 6.31 14.21 -10.74
N LEU A 67 5.31 13.45 -10.32
CA LEU A 67 4.57 13.74 -9.09
C LEU A 67 5.46 13.58 -7.85
N LEU A 68 6.18 12.47 -7.73
CA LEU A 68 7.08 12.21 -6.60
C LEU A 68 8.22 13.24 -6.56
N ALA A 69 8.88 13.50 -7.70
CA ALA A 69 9.94 14.52 -7.78
C ALA A 69 9.44 15.92 -7.42
N TYR A 70 8.17 16.24 -7.71
CA TYR A 70 7.57 17.50 -7.30
C TYR A 70 7.35 17.54 -5.78
N TYR A 71 6.85 16.47 -5.17
CA TYR A 71 6.64 16.42 -3.71
C TYR A 71 7.95 16.38 -2.91
N GLU A 72 9.05 15.86 -3.46
CA GLU A 72 10.39 15.95 -2.87
C GLU A 72 10.87 17.40 -2.66
N THR A 73 10.27 18.38 -3.34
CA THR A 73 10.55 19.81 -3.13
C THR A 73 9.88 20.38 -1.88
N GLY A 74 9.09 19.58 -1.16
CA GLY A 74 8.29 20.01 0.00
C GLY A 74 6.91 20.57 -0.37
N GLU A 75 6.53 20.53 -1.64
CA GLU A 75 5.19 20.88 -2.09
C GLU A 75 4.20 19.74 -1.84
N SER A 76 2.95 20.07 -1.53
CA SER A 76 1.85 19.10 -1.34
C SER A 76 0.61 19.42 -2.18
N ARG A 77 0.71 20.44 -3.04
CA ARG A 77 -0.36 20.91 -3.91
C ARG A 77 -0.27 20.25 -5.28
N CYS A 78 -1.39 20.17 -6.00
CA CYS A 78 -1.37 19.76 -7.39
C CYS A 78 -0.44 20.68 -8.23
N PRO A 79 0.50 20.13 -9.02
CA PRO A 79 1.37 20.91 -9.91
C PRO A 79 0.59 21.73 -10.95
N THR A 80 -0.62 21.28 -11.31
CA THR A 80 -1.43 21.88 -12.38
C THR A 80 -2.38 22.94 -11.85
N CYS A 81 -3.23 22.61 -10.88
CA CYS A 81 -4.28 23.52 -10.37
C CYS A 81 -4.04 24.05 -8.97
N ARG A 82 -2.93 23.68 -8.32
CA ARG A 82 -2.55 24.11 -6.97
C ARG A 82 -3.53 23.73 -5.84
N THR A 83 -4.53 22.88 -6.10
CA THR A 83 -5.39 22.30 -5.05
C THR A 83 -4.53 21.61 -3.99
N ASP A 84 -4.83 21.82 -2.72
CA ASP A 84 -4.15 21.14 -1.61
C ASP A 84 -4.47 19.65 -1.63
N LEU A 85 -3.43 18.83 -1.73
CA LEU A 85 -3.51 17.37 -1.79
C LEU A 85 -2.69 16.80 -0.62
N ILE A 86 -3.02 17.21 0.59
CA ILE A 86 -2.34 16.79 1.81
C ILE A 86 -3.34 16.07 2.72
N HIS A 87 -2.91 14.93 3.26
CA HIS A 87 -3.66 14.19 4.27
C HIS A 87 -3.56 14.90 5.64
N GLU A 88 -4.47 14.58 6.57
CA GLU A 88 -4.37 15.06 7.96
C GLU A 88 -3.07 14.56 8.64
N CYS A 89 -2.51 13.43 8.18
CA CYS A 89 -1.21 12.94 8.63
C CYS A 89 -0.01 13.75 8.10
N GLY A 90 -0.23 14.82 7.32
CA GLY A 90 0.82 15.71 6.80
C GLY A 90 1.53 15.23 5.54
N HIS A 91 1.20 14.04 5.03
CA HIS A 91 1.78 13.50 3.80
C HIS A 91 0.98 13.93 2.58
N ALA A 92 1.65 14.12 1.44
CA ALA A 92 0.99 14.46 0.18
C ALA A 92 0.31 13.23 -0.45
N HIS A 93 -0.89 13.43 -0.99
CA HIS A 93 -1.68 12.43 -1.67
C HIS A 93 -1.12 12.18 -3.07
N THR A 94 -0.71 10.95 -3.36
CA THR A 94 -0.08 10.57 -4.64
C THR A 94 -1.06 10.18 -5.73
N GLY A 95 -2.35 10.16 -5.42
CA GLY A 95 -3.42 9.86 -6.37
C GLY A 95 -3.57 8.37 -6.61
N MET A 96 -4.55 7.98 -7.40
CA MET A 96 -4.82 6.60 -7.76
C MET A 96 -4.22 6.26 -9.12
N PRO A 97 -3.81 5.01 -9.37
CA PRO A 97 -3.45 4.57 -10.72
C PRO A 97 -4.59 4.85 -11.70
N MET A 98 -4.29 5.40 -12.88
CA MET A 98 -5.31 5.64 -13.90
C MET A 98 -5.86 4.30 -14.41
N PRO A 99 -7.17 4.04 -14.33
CA PRO A 99 -7.75 2.80 -14.83
C PRO A 99 -7.71 2.79 -16.36
N LEU A 100 -7.37 1.64 -16.96
CA LEU A 100 -7.26 1.53 -18.42
C LEU A 100 -8.56 1.14 -19.10
N THR A 101 -9.41 0.35 -18.44
CA THR A 101 -10.65 -0.22 -19.02
C THR A 101 -11.88 0.06 -18.15
N ARG A 102 -11.80 -0.21 -16.85
CA ARG A 102 -12.88 0.02 -15.87
C ARG A 102 -12.83 1.44 -15.29
N LEU A 103 -13.36 2.41 -16.03
CA LEU A 103 -13.30 3.85 -15.72
C LEU A 103 -14.18 4.26 -14.53
N ASP A 104 -15.03 3.37 -14.04
CA ASP A 104 -15.84 3.51 -12.83
C ASP A 104 -15.04 3.32 -11.52
N ARG A 105 -13.78 2.87 -11.61
CA ARG A 105 -12.96 2.52 -10.43
C ARG A 105 -12.45 3.72 -9.63
N LEU A 106 -12.49 4.92 -10.20
CA LEU A 106 -12.08 6.12 -9.47
C LEU A 106 -13.31 6.77 -8.84
N PRO A 107 -13.23 7.21 -7.57
CA PRO A 107 -14.28 7.97 -6.94
C PRO A 107 -14.47 9.33 -7.64
N PRO A 108 -15.56 10.06 -7.35
CA PRO A 108 -15.70 11.44 -7.79
C PRO A 108 -14.49 12.28 -7.36
N ILE A 109 -14.11 13.27 -8.17
CA ILE A 109 -13.04 14.21 -7.77
C ILE A 109 -13.54 15.11 -6.62
N LEU A 110 -12.62 15.82 -5.96
CA LEU A 110 -12.94 16.71 -4.83
C LEU A 110 -14.05 17.71 -5.15
N SER A 111 -14.02 18.32 -6.34
CA SER A 111 -15.05 19.29 -6.75
C SER A 111 -16.40 18.67 -7.10
N GLN A 112 -16.49 17.34 -7.13
CA GLN A 112 -17.71 16.56 -7.36
C GLN A 112 -18.18 15.83 -6.11
N GLY A 113 -17.59 16.12 -4.94
CA GLY A 113 -18.01 15.58 -3.65
C GLY A 113 -17.19 14.38 -3.14
N GLY A 114 -16.20 13.91 -3.90
CA GLY A 114 -15.30 12.86 -3.40
C GLY A 114 -14.38 13.34 -2.30
N GLY A 115 -14.03 12.46 -1.37
CA GLY A 115 -13.20 12.77 -0.20
C GLY A 115 -11.75 12.29 -0.33
N MET A 116 -10.88 12.78 0.57
CA MET A 116 -9.58 12.15 0.83
C MET A 116 -9.62 11.48 2.20
N PRO A 117 -8.99 10.30 2.37
CA PRO A 117 -8.86 9.66 3.67
C PRO A 117 -7.95 10.50 4.57
N LYS A 118 -8.17 10.41 5.90
CA LYS A 118 -7.39 11.16 6.90
C LYS A 118 -5.90 10.85 6.86
N GLY A 119 -5.53 9.62 6.56
CA GLY A 119 -4.15 9.18 6.43
C GLY A 119 -3.83 8.69 5.02
N CYS A 120 -2.58 8.86 4.59
CA CYS A 120 -2.04 8.16 3.43
C CYS A 120 -2.00 6.65 3.67
N SER A 121 -1.81 5.84 2.63
CA SER A 121 -1.86 4.37 2.75
C SER A 121 -0.94 3.79 3.85
N PRO A 122 0.35 4.17 3.97
CA PRO A 122 1.20 3.72 5.08
C PRO A 122 0.64 4.11 6.46
N CYS A 123 0.18 5.35 6.63
CA CYS A 123 -0.41 5.81 7.90
C CYS A 123 -1.72 5.08 8.23
N GLY A 124 -2.53 4.76 7.22
CA GLY A 124 -3.74 3.96 7.37
C GLY A 124 -3.43 2.54 7.84
N ILE A 125 -2.39 1.90 7.29
CA ILE A 125 -1.93 0.57 7.71
C ILE A 125 -1.45 0.59 9.15
N VAL A 126 -0.63 1.57 9.52
CA VAL A 126 -0.19 1.76 10.92
C VAL A 126 -1.39 1.97 11.85
N GLY A 127 -2.42 2.70 11.39
CA GLY A 127 -3.68 2.85 12.12
C GLY A 127 -4.41 1.52 12.33
N LEU A 128 -4.51 0.69 11.30
CA LEU A 128 -5.11 -0.66 11.39
C LEU A 128 -4.34 -1.56 12.35
N LEU A 129 -3.01 -1.55 12.31
CA LEU A 129 -2.17 -2.32 13.23
C LEU A 129 -2.40 -1.92 14.69
N LYS A 130 -2.55 -0.63 14.97
CA LYS A 130 -2.88 -0.14 16.33
C LYS A 130 -4.26 -0.59 16.79
N LEU A 131 -5.25 -0.62 15.90
CA LEU A 131 -6.59 -1.14 16.21
C LEU A 131 -6.52 -2.64 16.55
N PHE A 132 -5.75 -3.41 15.78
CA PHE A 132 -5.52 -4.82 16.09
C PHE A 132 -4.87 -5.03 17.45
N ASP A 133 -3.79 -4.30 17.76
CA ASP A 133 -3.13 -4.42 19.06
C ASP A 133 -4.06 -4.03 20.22
N GLN A 134 -4.89 -3.00 20.03
CA GLN A 134 -5.85 -2.55 21.03
C GLN A 134 -6.93 -3.61 21.30
N GLU A 135 -7.54 -4.16 20.25
CA GLU A 135 -8.59 -5.18 20.41
C GLU A 135 -8.06 -6.48 20.99
N LEU A 136 -6.86 -6.92 20.56
CA LEU A 136 -6.19 -8.07 21.15
C LEU A 136 -5.89 -7.86 22.64
N SER A 137 -5.46 -6.65 23.02
CA SER A 137 -5.21 -6.31 24.43
C SER A 137 -6.48 -6.28 25.29
N ASN A 138 -7.63 -5.96 24.68
CA ASN A 138 -8.92 -5.89 25.36
C ASN A 138 -9.69 -7.22 25.39
N SER A 139 -9.18 -8.25 24.71
CA SER A 139 -9.84 -9.54 24.55
C SER A 139 -9.07 -10.66 25.26
N PRO A 140 -9.25 -10.83 26.59
CA PRO A 140 -8.47 -11.78 27.39
C PRO A 140 -8.61 -13.23 26.91
N ASP A 141 -9.80 -13.62 26.42
CA ASP A 141 -10.03 -14.96 25.88
C ASP A 141 -9.20 -15.23 24.60
N ILE A 142 -9.06 -14.21 23.75
CA ILE A 142 -8.19 -14.28 22.56
C ILE A 142 -6.73 -14.34 22.99
N ALA A 143 -6.34 -13.57 24.00
CA ALA A 143 -4.99 -13.59 24.55
C ALA A 143 -4.63 -14.95 25.18
N GLU A 144 -5.59 -15.65 25.78
CA GLU A 144 -5.41 -17.02 26.29
C GLU A 144 -5.31 -18.07 25.16
N GLU A 145 -6.12 -17.96 24.10
CA GLU A 145 -6.00 -18.82 22.89
C GLU A 145 -4.64 -18.68 22.19
N LEU A 146 -3.99 -17.53 22.37
CA LEU A 146 -2.69 -17.19 21.78
C LEU A 146 -1.47 -17.80 22.48
N MET A 147 -1.65 -18.68 23.49
CA MET A 147 -0.65 -19.54 24.14
C MET A 147 0.80 -19.38 23.64
N GLY A 148 1.61 -18.54 24.30
CA GLY A 148 3.05 -18.39 24.06
C GLY A 148 3.45 -17.61 22.80
N GLU A 149 4.05 -16.44 23.00
CA GLU A 149 4.88 -15.69 22.04
C GLU A 149 4.23 -15.23 20.72
N TYR A 150 2.97 -14.85 20.80
CA TYR A 150 2.34 -14.03 19.77
C TYR A 150 3.02 -12.66 19.63
N LEU A 151 3.55 -12.34 18.44
CA LEU A 151 4.23 -11.07 18.18
C LEU A 151 3.32 -9.98 17.65
N GLY A 152 2.26 -10.33 16.92
CA GLY A 152 1.41 -9.31 16.32
C GLY A 152 0.74 -9.73 15.02
N ILE A 153 0.08 -8.75 14.42
CA ILE A 153 -0.50 -8.84 13.08
C ILE A 153 0.47 -8.18 12.09
N GLY A 154 0.79 -8.92 11.03
CA GLY A 154 1.54 -8.42 9.89
C GLY A 154 0.59 -8.02 8.77
N ILE A 155 0.78 -6.85 8.18
CA ILE A 155 0.08 -6.42 6.98
C ILE A 155 1.09 -6.32 5.85
N LYS A 156 0.88 -7.13 4.82
CA LYS A 156 1.66 -7.08 3.58
C LYS A 156 0.76 -6.60 2.44
N LEU A 157 1.11 -5.46 1.85
CA LEU A 157 0.56 -5.12 0.54
C LEU A 157 1.28 -5.94 -0.52
N SER A 158 0.61 -6.15 -1.65
CA SER A 158 1.10 -6.99 -2.74
C SER A 158 2.52 -6.63 -3.25
N ASN A 159 2.99 -5.39 -3.03
CA ASN A 159 4.28 -4.88 -3.50
C ASN A 159 5.00 -3.96 -2.45
N SER A 160 4.80 -4.14 -1.14
CA SER A 160 5.45 -3.28 -0.11
C SER A 160 6.23 -4.08 0.93
N ASP A 161 6.97 -3.34 1.76
CA ASP A 161 7.44 -3.80 3.06
C ASP A 161 6.28 -4.35 3.90
N GLU A 162 6.61 -5.34 4.74
CA GLU A 162 5.69 -5.89 5.72
C GLU A 162 5.60 -4.95 6.92
N TYR A 163 4.37 -4.55 7.28
CA TYR A 163 4.12 -3.73 8.45
C TYR A 163 3.70 -4.63 9.60
N CYS A 164 4.47 -4.67 10.68
CA CYS A 164 4.17 -5.47 11.86
C CYS A 164 3.59 -4.59 12.97
N SER A 165 2.63 -5.11 13.73
CA SER A 165 2.06 -4.38 14.87
C SER A 165 3.06 -4.19 16.02
N ARG A 166 4.09 -5.04 16.11
CA ARG A 166 5.23 -4.88 17.03
C ARG A 166 6.56 -4.93 16.29
N ASP A 167 7.59 -4.33 16.88
CA ASP A 167 8.97 -4.44 16.40
C ASP A 167 9.42 -5.90 16.52
N VAL A 168 9.63 -6.55 15.37
CA VAL A 168 10.09 -7.94 15.34
C VAL A 168 11.58 -7.97 15.02
N THR A 169 12.37 -8.45 15.97
CA THR A 169 13.81 -8.69 15.79
C THR A 169 14.08 -10.19 15.88
N GLY A 170 14.09 -10.88 14.73
CA GLY A 170 14.35 -12.32 14.65
C GLY A 170 13.48 -13.06 13.62
N PRO A 171 13.65 -14.39 13.49
CA PRO A 171 12.85 -15.21 12.58
C PRO A 171 11.39 -15.26 13.03
N VAL A 172 10.48 -15.03 12.09
CA VAL A 172 9.04 -15.00 12.32
C VAL A 172 8.39 -16.15 11.58
N LEU A 173 7.44 -16.83 12.21
CA LEU A 173 6.59 -17.81 11.53
C LEU A 173 5.18 -17.27 11.40
N GLU A 174 4.65 -17.40 10.18
CA GLU A 174 3.23 -17.23 9.92
C GLU A 174 2.50 -18.47 10.44
N ILE A 175 1.44 -18.23 11.20
CA ILE A 175 0.56 -19.27 11.72
C ILE A 175 -0.85 -19.13 11.13
N GLU A 176 -1.57 -20.24 11.11
CA GLU A 176 -3.00 -20.19 10.84
C GLU A 176 -3.72 -19.51 12.01
N PRO A 177 -4.49 -18.43 11.79
CA PRO A 177 -5.11 -17.72 12.89
C PRO A 177 -6.21 -18.56 13.56
N PRO A 178 -6.32 -18.55 14.90
CA PRO A 178 -7.50 -19.01 15.62
C PRO A 178 -8.79 -18.36 15.10
N ALA A 179 -9.92 -19.04 15.26
CA ALA A 179 -11.21 -18.58 14.73
C ALA A 179 -11.60 -17.19 15.28
N ALA A 180 -11.35 -16.93 16.56
CA ALA A 180 -11.61 -15.63 17.17
C ALA A 180 -10.79 -14.50 16.53
N ILE A 181 -9.52 -14.76 16.19
CA ILE A 181 -8.65 -13.79 15.53
C ILE A 181 -9.07 -13.58 14.07
N LYS A 182 -9.49 -14.63 13.36
CA LYS A 182 -10.06 -14.47 12.01
C LYS A 182 -11.28 -13.57 12.03
N GLN A 183 -12.17 -13.76 13.00
CA GLN A 183 -13.37 -12.94 13.12
C GLN A 183 -13.00 -11.49 13.42
N LEU A 184 -12.11 -11.25 14.38
CA LEU A 184 -11.59 -9.92 14.70
C LEU A 184 -11.00 -9.22 13.48
N ILE A 185 -10.17 -9.94 12.71
CA ILE A 185 -9.58 -9.45 11.47
C ILE A 185 -10.67 -9.02 10.48
N ASN A 186 -11.65 -9.88 10.25
CA ASN A 186 -12.73 -9.59 9.31
C ASN A 186 -13.53 -8.36 9.76
N ASP A 187 -13.92 -8.27 11.05
CA ASP A 187 -14.73 -7.17 11.56
C ASP A 187 -14.03 -5.81 11.40
N ILE A 188 -12.73 -5.73 11.71
CA ILE A 188 -11.94 -4.49 11.57
C ILE A 188 -11.78 -4.12 10.09
N VAL A 189 -11.48 -5.10 9.22
CA VAL A 189 -11.27 -4.87 7.79
C VAL A 189 -12.57 -4.47 7.11
N ASP A 190 -13.67 -5.14 7.39
CA ASP A 190 -14.98 -4.84 6.82
C ASP A 190 -15.43 -3.44 7.22
N SER A 191 -15.28 -3.07 8.51
CA SER A 191 -15.56 -1.71 8.98
C SER A 191 -14.71 -0.65 8.26
N ALA A 192 -13.41 -0.93 8.05
CA ALA A 192 -12.53 -0.03 7.31
C ALA A 192 -12.94 0.10 5.84
N ILE A 193 -13.31 -1.00 5.18
CA ILE A 193 -13.76 -1.02 3.77
C ILE A 193 -15.11 -0.32 3.61
N GLU A 194 -16.07 -0.57 4.51
CA GLU A 194 -17.38 0.07 4.50
C GLU A 194 -17.26 1.59 4.66
N SER A 195 -16.49 2.03 5.65
CA SER A 195 -16.21 3.46 5.86
C SER A 195 -15.57 4.09 4.62
N GLN A 196 -14.72 3.36 3.89
CA GLN A 196 -14.13 3.86 2.65
C GLN A 196 -15.14 3.95 1.50
N ARG A 197 -16.03 2.96 1.36
CA ARG A 197 -17.03 2.93 0.28
C ARG A 197 -18.10 3.98 0.46
N GLU A 198 -18.62 4.15 1.67
CA GLU A 198 -19.68 5.13 1.95
C GLU A 198 -19.24 6.57 1.67
N ASN A 199 -17.95 6.86 1.87
CA ASN A 199 -17.42 8.22 1.78
C ASN A 199 -16.83 8.58 0.40
N GLU A 200 -16.91 7.68 -0.59
CA GLU A 200 -16.37 7.87 -1.94
C GLU A 200 -14.95 8.50 -1.94
N VAL A 201 -14.04 7.91 -1.16
CA VAL A 201 -12.72 8.49 -0.89
C VAL A 201 -11.64 8.00 -1.85
N TRP A 202 -10.68 8.87 -2.16
CA TRP A 202 -9.49 8.55 -2.95
C TRP A 202 -8.50 7.70 -2.13
N LEU A 203 -8.34 6.42 -2.48
CA LEU A 203 -7.43 5.51 -1.79
C LEU A 203 -6.18 5.25 -2.62
N GLU A 204 -5.01 5.65 -2.13
CA GLU A 204 -3.74 5.46 -2.85
C GLU A 204 -3.33 3.98 -2.98
N ALA A 205 -3.92 3.10 -2.16
CA ALA A 205 -3.76 1.65 -2.17
C ALA A 205 -5.13 0.95 -2.19
N ASP A 206 -5.18 -0.18 -2.89
CA ASP A 206 -6.33 -1.08 -2.88
C ASP A 206 -6.24 -2.02 -1.67
N PHE A 207 -6.96 -1.71 -0.60
CA PHE A 207 -6.99 -2.53 0.62
C PHE A 207 -7.56 -3.94 0.38
N SER A 208 -8.30 -4.18 -0.71
CA SER A 208 -8.73 -5.54 -1.06
C SER A 208 -7.57 -6.46 -1.47
N SER A 209 -6.40 -5.87 -1.79
CA SER A 209 -5.17 -6.59 -2.09
C SER A 209 -4.28 -6.83 -0.86
N MET A 210 -4.72 -6.40 0.32
CA MET A 210 -4.00 -6.52 1.57
C MET A 210 -3.99 -7.98 2.05
N LYS A 211 -2.80 -8.50 2.39
CA LYS A 211 -2.66 -9.79 3.05
C LYS A 211 -2.37 -9.56 4.52
N ILE A 212 -3.25 -10.05 5.37
CA ILE A 212 -3.09 -10.03 6.82
C ILE A 212 -2.51 -11.37 7.24
N ARG A 213 -1.41 -11.31 7.98
CA ARG A 213 -0.66 -12.47 8.46
C ARG A 213 -0.65 -12.43 9.97
N VAL A 214 -0.74 -13.60 10.59
CA VAL A 214 -0.64 -13.72 12.03
C VAL A 214 0.71 -14.31 12.37
N LEU A 215 1.48 -13.59 13.19
CA LEU A 215 2.90 -13.80 13.36
C LEU A 215 3.23 -14.29 14.78
N HIS A 216 3.98 -15.39 14.86
CA HIS A 216 4.57 -15.91 16.11
C HIS A 216 6.08 -15.66 16.15
N PHE A 217 6.61 -15.30 17.32
CA PHE A 217 8.05 -15.37 17.59
C PHE A 217 8.43 -16.83 17.84
N LYS A 218 9.65 -17.19 17.46
CA LYS A 218 10.32 -18.39 17.96
C LYS A 218 11.75 -18.04 18.37
N PRO A 219 12.01 -17.72 19.65
CA PRO A 219 13.34 -17.45 20.16
C PRO A 219 14.23 -18.71 20.10
N GLU A 220 13.66 -19.92 20.02
CA GLU A 220 14.46 -21.15 19.87
C GLU A 220 15.21 -21.22 18.54
N LEU A 221 14.74 -20.51 17.50
CA LEU A 221 15.44 -20.40 16.21
C LEU A 221 16.59 -19.39 16.22
N LEU A 222 16.68 -18.54 17.25
CA LEU A 222 17.84 -17.65 17.44
C LEU A 222 19.02 -18.39 18.09
N SER A 223 18.74 -19.34 19.00
CA SER A 223 19.78 -20.19 19.62
C SER A 223 20.50 -21.10 18.63
N GLU A 224 19.85 -21.52 17.54
CA GLU A 224 20.50 -22.38 16.51
C GLU A 224 21.48 -21.60 15.62
N VAL A 225 21.41 -20.27 15.57
CA VAL A 225 22.31 -19.42 14.77
C VAL A 225 23.58 -19.06 15.56
N GLU A 226 23.50 -19.00 16.89
CA GLU A 226 24.67 -18.74 17.76
C GLU A 226 25.45 -20.01 18.13
N GLU A 227 24.85 -21.20 18.03
CA GLU A 227 25.53 -22.49 18.25
C GLU A 227 26.15 -23.05 16.95
N SER A 228 27.04 -22.29 16.30
CA SER A 228 28.09 -22.91 15.49
C SER A 228 29.24 -23.30 16.42
N PRO A 229 29.56 -24.60 16.60
CA PRO A 229 30.55 -24.98 17.59
C PRO A 229 31.94 -24.54 17.15
N ALA A 230 32.59 -23.76 18.00
CA ALA A 230 34.03 -23.77 18.13
C ALA A 230 34.49 -25.19 18.49
N GLY A 231 34.81 -25.99 17.47
CA GLY A 231 35.47 -27.28 17.63
C GLY A 231 36.97 -27.15 17.41
N GLN A 232 37.71 -26.81 18.45
CA GLN A 232 39.14 -27.13 18.53
C GLN A 232 39.27 -28.65 18.76
N GLU A 233 39.90 -29.36 17.84
CA GLU A 233 40.64 -30.58 18.18
C GLU A 233 42.07 -30.44 17.64
N THR A 234 42.97 -30.09 18.55
CA THR A 234 44.38 -30.45 18.45
C THR A 234 44.52 -31.95 18.67
N VAL A 235 45.04 -32.67 17.69
CA VAL A 235 45.77 -33.93 17.95
C VAL A 235 47.15 -33.80 17.31
N SER A 236 48.14 -33.88 18.19
CA SER A 236 49.58 -33.91 17.95
C SER A 236 50.09 -35.31 17.62
N GLN A 237 51.12 -35.36 16.75
CA GLN A 237 52.20 -36.37 16.63
C GLN A 237 51.82 -37.79 16.12
N ASP A 238 52.59 -38.52 15.31
CA ASP A 238 53.96 -38.41 14.76
C ASP A 238 54.09 -39.41 13.56
N ASP A 239 55.25 -39.35 12.88
CA ASP A 239 55.91 -40.35 12.00
C ASP A 239 55.47 -40.51 10.52
N ASN A 240 56.19 -39.85 9.59
CA ASN A 240 57.33 -40.40 8.83
C ASN A 240 57.83 -39.40 7.76
#